data_AF-A0A6J8C585-F1
#
_entry.id   AF-A0A6J8C585-F1
#
_cell.length_a   1.000
_cell.length_b   1.000
_cell.length_c   1.000
_cell.angle_alpha   90.00
_cell.angle_beta   90.00
_cell.angle_gamma   90.00
#
_symmetry.space_group_name_H-M   'P 1'
#
loop_
_entity.id
_entity.type
_entity.pdbx_description
1 polymer ?
#
loop_
_entity_poly.entity_id
_entity_poly.type
_entity_poly.pdbx_seq_one_letter_code
_entity_poly.pdbx_strand_id
1 'polypeptide(L)'
;MNVFFLEYFLLTVTCFVLMDQGKSSRSCGLRSFPCVLCQKRTKPGERRYVCGDAYNSFRKYLFKNFMIKVKETDVSCSRCRNKYYRSNQASSNTVSDDVVYQPPAKRAKQDLCSPKHISLPFQSVKGPSHSSCCICKRRGHKFVVVPSCIRNNVFIEKNVIVPAGSRCCPGHIDGDLLKDDAMKQISDLKSECQFNRTDIFNLLQQVRAIALKNQNKRIDFDSDSFISDADYYNLLGLSRGSFDDICSHITDIRNTKNRSLRTCIGL
;
A
#
# COMPACT_ATOMS: atom_id res chain seq x y z
N MET A 1 -5.91 28.94 8.46
CA MET A 1 -6.06 28.61 7.03
C MET A 1 -6.86 27.32 6.91
N ASN A 2 -8.09 27.47 6.40
CA ASN A 2 -8.97 26.50 5.72
C ASN A 2 -9.30 25.16 6.38
N VAL A 3 -10.26 25.21 7.32
CA VAL A 3 -11.08 24.07 7.80
C VAL A 3 -12.04 23.56 6.71
N PHE A 4 -12.35 24.38 5.69
CA PHE A 4 -13.24 24.03 4.57
C PHE A 4 -12.72 22.93 3.63
N PHE A 5 -11.43 22.59 3.67
CA PHE A 5 -10.87 21.56 2.78
C PHE A 5 -11.15 20.13 3.30
N LEU A 6 -11.42 19.96 4.60
CA LEU A 6 -11.67 18.64 5.19
C LEU A 6 -13.11 18.14 4.96
N GLU A 7 -14.10 19.04 4.96
CA GLU A 7 -15.50 18.64 4.77
C GLU A 7 -15.80 18.18 3.33
N TYR A 8 -15.20 18.82 2.33
CA TYR A 8 -15.36 18.41 0.92
C TYR A 8 -14.68 17.06 0.60
N PHE A 9 -13.64 16.70 1.36
CA PHE A 9 -12.97 15.41 1.21
C PHE A 9 -13.75 14.26 1.88
N LEU A 10 -14.48 14.55 2.95
CA LEU A 10 -15.31 13.55 3.64
C LEU A 10 -16.54 13.14 2.81
N LEU A 11 -17.17 14.07 2.10
CA LEU A 11 -18.35 13.81 1.25
C LEU A 11 -18.04 13.00 -0.03
N THR A 12 -16.82 13.10 -0.55
CA THR A 12 -16.44 12.37 -1.78
C THR A 12 -16.02 10.91 -1.50
N VAL A 13 -15.54 10.61 -0.29
CA VAL A 13 -15.10 9.26 0.09
C VAL A 13 -16.26 8.36 0.53
N THR A 14 -17.31 8.91 1.12
CA THR A 14 -18.52 8.15 1.50
C THR A 14 -19.26 7.56 0.29
N CYS A 15 -19.20 8.20 -0.88
CA CYS A 15 -19.82 7.67 -2.09
C CYS A 15 -19.10 6.43 -2.66
N PHE A 16 -17.82 6.20 -2.33
CA PHE A 16 -17.07 5.07 -2.88
C PHE A 16 -17.28 3.76 -2.09
N VAL A 17 -17.82 3.84 -0.86
CA VAL A 17 -17.94 2.68 0.05
C VAL A 17 -19.24 1.88 -0.15
N LEU A 18 -20.23 2.42 -0.88
CA LEU A 18 -21.52 1.76 -1.08
C LEU A 18 -21.61 0.82 -2.31
N MET A 19 -20.51 0.57 -3.03
CA MET A 19 -20.52 -0.23 -4.27
C MET A 19 -19.92 -1.65 -4.16
N ASP A 20 -19.41 -2.08 -3.01
CA ASP A 20 -18.63 -3.34 -2.91
C ASP A 20 -19.17 -4.37 -1.92
N GLN A 21 -20.49 -4.49 -1.82
CA GLN A 21 -21.16 -5.56 -1.08
C GLN A 21 -22.06 -6.34 -2.05
N GLY A 22 -21.46 -7.25 -2.81
CA GLY A 22 -22.23 -8.06 -3.75
C GLY A 22 -21.48 -9.27 -4.30
N LYS A 23 -21.81 -10.43 -3.70
CA LYS A 23 -21.67 -11.84 -4.19
C LYS A 23 -20.60 -12.63 -3.44
N SER A 24 -20.99 -13.37 -2.41
CA SER A 24 -21.70 -14.68 -2.44
C SER A 24 -20.80 -15.82 -2.90
N SER A 25 -20.54 -16.69 -1.93
CA SER A 25 -19.91 -18.00 -2.00
C SER A 25 -20.50 -18.88 -3.10
N ARG A 26 -19.62 -19.38 -3.99
CA ARG A 26 -19.86 -20.61 -4.76
C ARG A 26 -18.59 -21.44 -4.80
N SER A 27 -18.69 -22.63 -4.23
CA SER A 27 -17.79 -23.75 -4.44
C SER A 27 -17.76 -24.11 -5.94
N CYS A 28 -16.57 -24.23 -6.52
CA CYS A 28 -16.39 -24.94 -7.78
C CYS A 28 -14.90 -25.08 -8.09
N GLY A 29 -14.45 -26.33 -8.28
CA GLY A 29 -13.07 -26.66 -8.62
C GLY A 29 -12.54 -25.81 -9.77
N LEU A 30 -11.26 -25.46 -9.69
CA LEU A 30 -10.53 -24.66 -10.68
C LEU A 30 -10.74 -25.22 -12.09
N ARG A 31 -11.70 -24.67 -12.86
CA ARG A 31 -11.85 -24.99 -14.28
C ARG A 31 -10.57 -24.56 -15.00
N SER A 32 -9.72 -25.52 -15.33
CA SER A 32 -8.55 -25.29 -16.16
C SER A 32 -9.02 -25.23 -17.62
N PHE A 33 -8.62 -24.18 -18.33
CA PHE A 33 -8.89 -24.04 -19.76
C PHE A 33 -7.58 -24.36 -20.51
N PRO A 34 -7.35 -25.62 -20.89
CA PRO A 34 -6.18 -26.00 -21.67
C PRO A 34 -6.29 -25.42 -23.08
N CYS A 35 -5.13 -25.05 -23.66
CA CYS A 35 -5.07 -24.68 -25.06
C CYS A 35 -5.32 -25.90 -25.95
N VAL A 36 -6.18 -25.78 -26.96
CA VAL A 36 -6.46 -26.87 -27.93
C VAL A 36 -5.20 -27.44 -28.58
N LEU A 37 -4.22 -26.58 -28.87
CA LEU A 37 -3.02 -26.95 -29.63
C LEU A 37 -1.87 -27.47 -28.78
N CYS A 38 -1.69 -26.95 -27.57
CA CYS A 38 -0.52 -27.29 -26.74
C CYS A 38 -0.90 -27.86 -25.38
N GLN A 39 -2.20 -27.99 -25.09
CA GLN A 39 -2.79 -28.47 -23.83
C GLN A 39 -2.35 -27.70 -22.57
N LYS A 40 -1.49 -26.68 -22.72
CA LYS A 40 -1.02 -25.83 -21.63
C LYS A 40 -2.16 -24.96 -21.11
N ARG A 41 -2.18 -24.78 -19.79
CA ARG A 41 -3.14 -23.91 -19.10
C ARG A 41 -3.05 -22.47 -19.61
N THR A 42 -4.17 -21.92 -20.05
CA THR A 42 -4.24 -20.54 -20.53
C THR A 42 -4.46 -19.56 -19.37
N LYS A 43 -3.66 -18.48 -19.33
CA LYS A 43 -3.85 -17.38 -18.37
C LYS A 43 -5.14 -16.62 -18.71
N PRO A 44 -5.94 -16.17 -17.73
CA PRO A 44 -7.24 -15.50 -17.95
C PRO A 44 -7.21 -14.38 -19.00
N GLY A 45 -6.18 -13.52 -19.00
CA GLY A 45 -6.05 -12.42 -19.98
C GLY A 45 -5.62 -12.83 -21.40
N GLU A 46 -5.13 -14.06 -21.59
CA GLU A 46 -4.67 -14.56 -22.89
C GLU A 46 -5.67 -15.52 -23.55
N ARG A 47 -6.77 -15.85 -22.86
CA ARG A 47 -7.80 -16.77 -23.36
C ARG A 47 -8.57 -16.11 -24.49
N ARG A 48 -8.61 -16.73 -25.66
CA ARG A 48 -9.70 -16.48 -26.62
C ARG A 48 -10.32 -17.79 -27.04
N TYR A 49 -11.64 -17.81 -27.02
CA TYR A 49 -12.43 -18.88 -27.56
C TYR A 49 -12.22 -18.95 -29.07
N VAL A 50 -12.06 -20.16 -29.58
CA VAL A 50 -11.93 -20.42 -31.01
C VAL A 50 -13.34 -20.58 -31.58
N CYS A 51 -14.17 -19.55 -31.41
CA CYS A 51 -15.55 -19.46 -31.89
C CYS A 51 -15.80 -18.13 -32.60
N GLY A 52 -16.69 -18.15 -33.60
CA GLY A 52 -17.03 -17.01 -34.46
C GLY A 52 -16.32 -17.00 -35.82
N ASP A 53 -16.90 -16.25 -36.76
CA ASP A 53 -16.48 -16.23 -38.18
C ASP A 53 -15.05 -15.72 -38.39
N ALA A 54 -14.59 -14.84 -37.50
CA ALA A 54 -13.22 -14.32 -37.50
C ALA A 54 -12.13 -15.40 -37.29
N TYR A 55 -12.49 -16.59 -36.79
CA TYR A 55 -11.57 -17.70 -36.54
C TYR A 55 -11.78 -18.89 -37.49
N ASN A 56 -12.59 -18.76 -38.53
CA ASN A 56 -12.83 -19.84 -39.51
C ASN A 56 -11.56 -20.27 -40.25
N SER A 57 -10.68 -19.33 -40.61
CA SER A 57 -9.38 -19.61 -41.22
C SER A 57 -8.43 -20.35 -40.27
N PHE A 58 -8.44 -19.99 -38.98
CA PHE A 58 -7.70 -20.68 -37.94
C PHE A 58 -8.25 -22.10 -37.69
N ARG A 59 -9.57 -22.29 -37.67
CA ARG A 59 -10.19 -23.63 -37.56
C ARG A 59 -9.81 -24.54 -38.73
N LYS A 60 -9.84 -24.03 -39.96
CA LYS A 60 -9.37 -24.77 -41.16
C LYS A 60 -7.89 -25.13 -41.05
N TYR A 61 -7.04 -24.24 -40.54
CA TYR A 61 -5.62 -24.51 -40.30
C TYR A 61 -5.41 -25.59 -39.22
N LEU A 62 -6.18 -25.56 -38.13
CA LEU A 62 -6.14 -26.57 -37.07
C LEU A 62 -6.54 -27.95 -37.58
N PHE A 63 -7.58 -28.00 -38.41
CA PHE A 63 -8.03 -29.25 -39.02
C PHE A 63 -7.03 -29.77 -40.06
N LYS A 64 -6.51 -28.90 -40.93
CA LYS A 64 -5.59 -29.28 -42.02
C LYS A 64 -4.22 -29.77 -41.51
N ASN A 65 -3.67 -29.14 -40.48
CA ASN A 65 -2.31 -29.45 -40.02
C ASN A 65 -2.26 -30.35 -38.78
N PHE A 66 -3.32 -30.36 -37.97
CA PHE A 66 -3.33 -31.10 -36.70
C PHE A 66 -4.52 -32.05 -36.56
N MET A 67 -5.43 -32.11 -37.55
CA MET A 67 -6.66 -32.91 -37.54
C MET A 67 -7.55 -32.69 -36.30
N ILE A 68 -7.49 -31.50 -35.70
CA ILE A 68 -8.26 -31.21 -34.49
C ILE A 68 -9.63 -30.62 -34.86
N LYS A 69 -10.70 -31.31 -34.46
CA LYS A 69 -12.08 -30.77 -34.50
C LYS A 69 -12.33 -29.89 -33.28
N VAL A 70 -12.58 -28.60 -33.53
CA VAL A 70 -12.75 -27.58 -32.49
C VAL A 70 -14.20 -27.51 -32.02
N LYS A 71 -14.43 -27.55 -30.70
CA LYS A 71 -15.72 -27.32 -30.04
C LYS A 71 -15.89 -25.85 -29.65
N GLU A 72 -17.10 -25.38 -29.38
CA GLU A 72 -17.37 -23.97 -29.06
C GLU A 72 -16.73 -23.50 -27.75
N THR A 73 -16.47 -24.43 -26.82
CA THR A 73 -15.82 -24.16 -25.52
C THR A 73 -14.30 -24.09 -25.59
N ASP A 74 -13.73 -24.34 -26.77
CA ASP A 74 -12.30 -24.52 -26.93
C ASP A 74 -11.54 -23.18 -26.95
N VAL A 75 -10.40 -23.16 -26.25
CA VAL A 75 -9.59 -21.95 -26.06
C VAL A 75 -8.22 -22.12 -26.72
N SER A 76 -7.74 -21.08 -27.39
CA SER A 76 -6.36 -21.01 -27.90
C SER A 76 -5.50 -20.03 -27.10
N CYS A 77 -4.25 -20.41 -26.84
CA CYS A 77 -3.28 -19.50 -26.22
C CYS A 77 -2.67 -18.53 -27.24
N SER A 78 -2.16 -17.40 -26.75
CA SER A 78 -1.48 -16.36 -27.53
C SER A 78 -0.35 -16.92 -28.41
N ARG A 79 0.50 -17.80 -27.85
CA ARG A 79 1.65 -18.40 -28.52
C ARG A 79 1.26 -19.26 -29.73
N CYS A 80 0.22 -20.09 -29.57
CA CYS A 80 -0.28 -20.94 -30.64
C CYS A 80 -0.98 -20.13 -31.74
N ARG A 81 -1.68 -19.05 -31.38
CA ARG A 81 -2.28 -18.14 -32.36
C ARG A 81 -1.24 -17.36 -33.16
N ASN A 82 -0.20 -16.88 -32.51
CA ASN A 82 0.92 -16.21 -33.19
C ASN A 82 1.68 -17.15 -34.14
N LYS A 83 1.77 -18.45 -33.81
CA LYS A 83 2.35 -19.45 -34.72
C LYS A 83 1.54 -19.56 -36.02
N TYR A 84 0.21 -19.55 -35.93
CA TYR A 84 -0.66 -19.52 -37.10
C TYR A 84 -0.50 -18.24 -37.93
N TYR A 85 -0.52 -17.06 -37.31
CA TYR A 85 -0.35 -15.81 -38.05
C TYR A 85 1.00 -15.75 -38.78
N ARG A 86 2.07 -16.26 -38.16
CA ARG A 86 3.38 -16.37 -38.82
C ARG A 86 3.38 -17.37 -39.98
N SER A 87 2.74 -18.53 -39.83
CA SER A 87 2.66 -19.50 -40.93
C SER A 87 1.82 -18.99 -42.10
N ASN A 88 0.75 -18.25 -41.81
CA ASN A 88 -0.15 -17.70 -42.84
C ASN A 88 0.49 -16.54 -43.59
N GLN A 89 1.29 -15.69 -42.92
CA GLN A 89 2.09 -14.64 -43.59
C GLN A 89 3.17 -15.24 -44.49
N ALA A 90 3.78 -16.36 -44.11
CA ALA A 90 4.74 -17.06 -44.96
C ALA A 90 4.12 -17.68 -46.23
N SER A 91 2.79 -17.86 -46.28
CA SER A 91 2.08 -18.41 -47.44
C SER A 91 1.60 -17.35 -48.44
N SER A 92 1.77 -16.06 -48.14
CA SER A 92 1.21 -14.95 -48.92
C SER A 92 2.25 -14.16 -49.73
N ASN A 93 3.53 -14.54 -49.71
CA ASN A 93 4.58 -13.75 -50.36
C ASN A 93 4.98 -14.34 -51.73
N THR A 94 4.27 -13.92 -52.76
CA THR A 94 4.78 -13.84 -54.14
C THR A 94 4.59 -12.40 -54.63
N VAL A 95 5.71 -11.65 -54.72
CA VAL A 95 5.98 -10.46 -55.59
C VAL A 95 5.16 -9.18 -55.22
N SER A 96 5.65 -7.93 -55.10
CA SER A 96 6.89 -7.18 -55.37
C SER A 96 6.83 -5.79 -54.66
N ASP A 97 7.98 -5.10 -54.66
CA ASP A 97 8.25 -3.66 -54.48
C ASP A 97 8.41 -3.02 -53.10
N ASP A 98 9.48 -2.22 -53.05
CA ASP A 98 10.06 -1.44 -51.96
C ASP A 98 9.04 -0.54 -51.25
N VAL A 99 8.43 -1.07 -50.19
CA VAL A 99 7.90 -0.24 -49.13
C VAL A 99 8.77 -0.48 -47.90
N VAL A 100 9.64 0.48 -47.62
CA VAL A 100 10.38 0.57 -46.36
C VAL A 100 9.38 0.41 -45.22
N TYR A 101 9.40 -0.75 -44.59
CA TYR A 101 8.57 -1.06 -43.44
C TYR A 101 8.98 -0.13 -42.29
N GLN A 102 8.27 0.98 -42.12
CA GLN A 102 8.28 1.74 -40.89
C GLN A 102 7.35 1.02 -39.91
N PRO A 103 7.87 0.42 -38.82
CA PRO A 103 7.00 -0.13 -37.79
C PRO A 103 6.09 0.99 -37.27
N PRO A 104 4.78 0.73 -37.04
CA PRO A 104 3.92 1.73 -36.44
C PRO A 104 4.58 2.17 -35.13
N ALA A 105 4.88 3.46 -35.03
CA ALA A 105 5.45 4.03 -33.83
C ALA A 105 4.60 3.55 -32.66
N LYS A 106 5.17 2.72 -31.79
CA LYS A 106 4.52 2.27 -30.56
C LYS A 106 4.31 3.52 -29.74
N ARG A 107 3.19 4.21 -29.93
CA ARG A 107 2.71 5.20 -28.96
C ARG A 107 2.48 4.40 -27.71
N ALA A 108 3.41 4.51 -26.76
CA ALA A 108 3.17 4.07 -25.41
C ALA A 108 1.81 4.67 -25.04
N LYS A 109 0.84 3.82 -24.68
CA LYS A 109 -0.31 4.32 -23.95
C LYS A 109 0.29 5.07 -22.77
N GLN A 110 0.19 6.40 -22.79
CA GLN A 110 0.38 7.21 -21.61
C GLN A 110 -0.82 6.92 -20.73
N ASP A 111 -0.88 5.69 -20.20
CA ASP A 111 -1.71 5.41 -19.05
C ASP A 111 -1.19 6.39 -17.99
N LEU A 112 -2.05 7.28 -17.51
CA LEU A 112 -1.82 8.21 -16.39
C LEU A 112 -1.65 7.43 -15.07
N CYS A 113 -0.93 6.32 -15.12
CA CYS A 113 -0.74 5.41 -14.01
C CYS A 113 0.38 5.97 -13.14
N SER A 114 0.10 6.14 -11.86
CA SER A 114 1.09 6.60 -10.90
C SER A 114 2.35 5.72 -10.99
N PRO A 115 3.55 6.30 -10.89
CA PRO A 115 4.79 5.54 -10.95
C PRO A 115 4.80 4.42 -9.90
N LYS A 116 5.39 3.27 -10.25
CA LYS A 116 5.37 2.07 -9.38
C LYS A 116 6.00 2.33 -8.01
N HIS A 117 7.02 3.19 -7.97
CA HIS A 117 7.67 3.66 -6.77
C HIS A 117 7.92 5.16 -6.88
N ILE A 118 7.78 5.87 -5.76
CA ILE A 118 8.15 7.28 -5.61
C ILE A 118 9.28 7.42 -4.58
N SER A 119 10.20 8.33 -4.84
CA SER A 119 11.20 8.77 -3.86
C SER A 119 10.55 9.80 -2.94
N LEU A 120 10.64 9.59 -1.62
CA LEU A 120 10.23 10.57 -0.62
C LEU A 120 11.44 10.98 0.22
N PRO A 121 11.54 12.25 0.66
CA PRO A 121 12.66 12.79 1.40
C PRO A 121 12.61 12.41 2.89
N PHE A 122 12.29 11.16 3.20
CA PHE A 122 12.36 10.65 4.56
C PHE A 122 13.69 9.95 4.79
N GLN A 123 14.25 10.15 5.98
CA GLN A 123 15.40 9.38 6.43
C GLN A 123 15.01 7.91 6.54
N SER A 124 15.80 7.03 5.94
CA SER A 124 15.56 5.59 5.97
C SER A 124 16.83 4.88 6.36
N VAL A 125 16.70 3.82 7.17
CA VAL A 125 17.82 2.87 7.31
C VAL A 125 18.12 2.25 5.95
N LYS A 126 19.39 1.86 5.75
CA LYS A 126 19.81 1.07 4.58
C LYS A 126 18.86 -0.13 4.40
N GLY A 127 18.58 -0.46 3.13
CA GLY A 127 17.58 -1.45 2.74
C GLY A 127 17.76 -2.84 3.37
N PRO A 128 16.77 -3.73 3.20
CA PRO A 128 16.73 -5.01 3.89
C PRO A 128 17.97 -5.85 3.59
N SER A 129 18.82 -6.00 4.61
CA SER A 129 20.01 -6.84 4.57
C SER A 129 19.71 -8.20 5.22
N HIS A 130 20.36 -9.23 4.69
CA HIS A 130 20.38 -10.57 5.30
C HIS A 130 21.63 -10.79 6.15
N SER A 131 22.68 -9.98 5.97
CA SER A 131 24.01 -10.20 6.55
C SER A 131 24.35 -9.21 7.67
N SER A 132 23.52 -8.21 7.92
CA SER A 132 23.77 -7.17 8.92
C SER A 132 22.48 -6.69 9.59
N CYS A 133 22.62 -6.28 10.85
CA CYS A 133 21.56 -5.61 11.60
C CYS A 133 21.27 -4.21 11.02
N CYS A 134 20.00 -3.84 10.83
CA CYS A 134 19.63 -2.52 10.33
C CYS A 134 19.89 -1.38 11.33
N ILE A 135 20.00 -1.70 12.62
CA ILE A 135 20.23 -0.75 13.73
C ILE A 135 21.73 -0.60 13.97
N CYS A 136 22.38 -1.59 14.61
CA CYS A 136 23.79 -1.51 15.01
C CYS A 136 24.82 -1.95 13.95
N LYS A 137 24.37 -2.35 12.75
CA LYS A 137 25.21 -2.82 11.61
C LYS A 137 26.12 -4.02 11.88
N ARG A 138 26.07 -4.61 13.07
CA ARG A 138 26.78 -5.85 13.40
C ARG A 138 26.43 -6.93 12.37
N ARG A 139 27.46 -7.58 11.82
CA ARG A 139 27.31 -8.76 10.95
C ARG A 139 27.18 -10.00 11.83
N GLY A 140 26.37 -10.96 11.41
CA GLY A 140 26.09 -12.15 12.22
C GLY A 140 25.01 -13.03 11.59
N HIS A 141 24.72 -14.15 12.25
CA HIS A 141 23.82 -15.19 11.73
C HIS A 141 22.46 -15.25 12.45
N LYS A 142 22.27 -14.51 13.54
CA LYS A 142 21.01 -14.47 14.32
C LYS A 142 20.39 -13.08 14.27
N PHE A 143 19.56 -12.83 13.26
CA PHE A 143 18.74 -11.62 13.18
C PHE A 143 17.26 -11.97 13.12
N VAL A 144 16.45 -11.12 13.73
CA VAL A 144 14.99 -11.20 13.69
C VAL A 144 14.48 -10.15 12.73
N VAL A 145 13.44 -10.47 11.96
CA VAL A 145 12.78 -9.49 11.09
C VAL A 145 12.07 -8.47 11.99
N VAL A 146 12.30 -7.19 11.74
CA VAL A 146 11.71 -6.11 12.54
C VAL A 146 10.18 -6.09 12.31
N PRO A 147 9.37 -6.35 13.36
CA PRO A 147 7.91 -6.32 13.27
C PRO A 147 7.37 -4.96 12.83
N SER A 148 6.17 -4.93 12.23
CA SER A 148 5.55 -3.68 11.78
C SER A 148 5.29 -2.68 12.92
N CYS A 149 4.92 -3.14 14.11
CA CYS A 149 4.72 -2.28 15.29
C CYS A 149 5.97 -1.46 15.61
N ILE A 150 7.13 -2.12 15.69
CA ILE A 150 8.42 -1.49 15.96
C ILE A 150 8.80 -0.53 14.83
N ARG A 151 8.63 -0.93 13.56
CA ARG A 151 8.95 -0.05 12.40
C ARG A 151 8.16 1.26 12.44
N ASN A 152 6.90 1.19 12.84
CA ASN A 152 6.03 2.35 12.96
C ASN A 152 6.40 3.24 14.14
N ASN A 153 6.78 2.63 15.27
CA ASN A 153 7.21 3.39 16.43
C ASN A 153 8.49 4.18 16.15
N VAL A 154 9.46 3.55 15.48
CA VAL A 154 10.69 4.22 15.02
C VAL A 154 10.36 5.42 14.11
N PHE A 155 9.38 5.28 13.22
CA PHE A 155 8.95 6.39 12.37
C PHE A 155 8.33 7.54 13.18
N ILE A 156 7.49 7.25 14.16
CA ILE A 156 6.83 8.30 14.96
C ILE A 156 7.81 9.02 15.87
N GLU A 157 8.72 8.30 16.52
CA GLU A 157 9.64 8.88 17.51
C GLU A 157 10.88 9.54 16.88
N LYS A 158 11.40 8.99 15.77
CA LYS A 158 12.65 9.44 15.15
C LYS A 158 12.49 9.99 13.73
N ASN A 159 11.29 9.93 13.15
CA ASN A 159 11.07 10.26 11.73
C ASN A 159 11.97 9.44 10.79
N VAL A 160 12.28 8.20 11.17
CA VAL A 160 13.10 7.28 10.39
C VAL A 160 12.25 6.11 9.89
N ILE A 161 12.30 5.86 8.59
CA ILE A 161 11.65 4.72 7.96
C ILE A 161 12.53 3.47 8.08
N VAL A 162 11.92 2.39 8.55
CA VAL A 162 12.49 1.04 8.49
C VAL A 162 11.76 0.25 7.41
N PRO A 163 12.43 -0.11 6.29
CA PRO A 163 11.81 -0.87 5.22
C PRO A 163 11.30 -2.24 5.68
N ALA A 164 10.26 -2.74 5.02
CA ALA A 164 9.76 -4.09 5.27
C ALA A 164 10.84 -5.14 5.00
N GLY A 165 10.90 -6.17 5.84
CA GLY A 165 11.91 -7.22 5.74
C GLY A 165 13.29 -6.85 6.30
N SER A 166 13.47 -5.63 6.83
CA SER A 166 14.68 -5.27 7.58
C SER A 166 14.85 -6.18 8.80
N ARG A 167 16.09 -6.52 9.14
CA ARG A 167 16.39 -7.42 10.26
C ARG A 167 17.28 -6.75 11.28
N CYS A 168 17.08 -7.04 12.56
CA CYS A 168 17.92 -6.54 13.64
C CYS A 168 18.36 -7.63 14.62
N CYS A 169 19.32 -7.30 15.49
CA CYS A 169 19.73 -8.19 16.57
C CYS A 169 18.55 -8.43 17.54
N PRO A 170 18.38 -9.66 18.07
CA PRO A 170 17.33 -9.96 19.05
C PRO A 170 17.41 -9.07 20.29
N GLY A 171 18.62 -8.74 20.74
CA GLY A 171 18.84 -7.91 21.93
C GLY A 171 18.37 -6.46 21.84
N HIS A 172 18.02 -5.96 20.63
CA HIS A 172 17.45 -4.63 20.45
C HIS A 172 15.93 -4.57 20.64
N ILE A 173 15.27 -5.72 20.53
CA ILE A 173 13.82 -5.83 20.67
C ILE A 173 13.51 -6.23 22.10
N ASP A 174 12.52 -5.56 22.68
CA ASP A 174 11.92 -5.95 23.95
C ASP A 174 10.39 -5.97 23.78
N GLY A 175 9.82 -7.17 23.65
CA GLY A 175 8.42 -7.34 23.25
C GLY A 175 8.10 -6.66 21.91
N ASP A 176 7.17 -5.69 21.96
CA ASP A 176 6.70 -4.92 20.80
C ASP A 176 7.43 -3.57 20.61
N LEU A 177 8.48 -3.32 21.39
CA LEU A 177 9.21 -2.06 21.39
C LEU A 177 10.70 -2.26 21.11
N LEU A 178 11.33 -1.17 20.66
CA LEU A 178 12.78 -1.10 20.55
C LEU A 178 13.35 -0.54 21.85
N LYS A 179 14.45 -1.11 22.35
CA LYS A 179 15.14 -0.54 23.51
C LYS A 179 15.69 0.86 23.20
N ASP A 180 15.73 1.72 24.21
CA ASP A 180 16.22 3.11 24.05
C ASP A 180 17.65 3.19 23.52
N ASP A 181 18.52 2.29 23.98
CA ASP A 181 19.91 2.20 23.48
C ASP A 181 19.95 1.86 21.99
N ALA A 182 19.03 0.99 21.54
CA ALA A 182 18.91 0.64 20.14
C ALA A 182 18.36 1.82 19.33
N MET A 183 17.44 2.62 19.88
CA MET A 183 16.91 3.83 19.23
C MET A 183 18.00 4.88 19.01
N LYS A 184 18.95 5.00 19.93
CA LYS A 184 20.12 5.89 19.80
C LYS A 184 21.15 5.37 18.80
N GLN A 185 21.26 4.05 18.64
CA GLN A 185 22.22 3.41 17.75
C GLN A 185 21.84 3.42 16.26
N ILE A 186 20.62 3.87 15.92
CA ILE A 186 20.18 4.00 14.53
C ILE A 186 21.08 5.03 13.82
N SER A 187 22.04 4.50 13.07
CA SER A 187 23.04 5.25 12.32
C SER A 187 23.06 4.80 10.85
N ASP A 188 23.71 5.57 9.99
CA ASP A 188 23.72 5.42 8.52
C ASP A 188 22.32 5.47 7.89
N LEU A 189 21.77 6.67 7.85
CA LEU A 189 20.49 6.96 7.21
C LEU A 189 20.71 7.41 5.78
N LYS A 190 19.90 6.87 4.87
CA LYS A 190 19.73 7.41 3.53
C LYS A 190 18.73 8.57 3.61
N SER A 191 19.00 9.66 2.90
CA SER A 191 18.14 10.85 2.82
C SER A 191 16.80 10.63 2.09
N GLU A 192 16.70 9.55 1.32
CA GLU A 192 15.53 9.23 0.51
C GLU A 192 15.12 7.78 0.65
N CYS A 193 13.81 7.57 0.75
CA CYS A 193 13.17 6.26 0.78
C CYS A 193 12.31 6.05 -0.48
N GLN A 194 12.17 4.79 -0.90
CA GLN A 194 11.28 4.39 -1.99
C GLN A 194 9.98 3.86 -1.42
N PHE A 195 8.86 4.41 -1.89
CA PHE A 195 7.52 4.00 -1.48
C PHE A 195 6.70 3.59 -2.68
N ASN A 196 5.95 2.49 -2.58
CA ASN A 196 4.88 2.18 -3.53
C ASN A 196 3.52 2.68 -3.00
N ARG A 197 2.47 2.61 -3.83
CA ARG A 197 1.10 3.00 -3.46
C ARG A 197 0.60 2.31 -2.18
N THR A 198 0.91 1.03 -2.03
CA THR A 198 0.49 0.21 -0.88
C THR A 198 1.23 0.62 0.39
N ASP A 199 2.53 0.91 0.29
CA ASP A 199 3.35 1.34 1.42
C ASP A 199 2.85 2.67 2.00
N ILE A 200 2.51 3.63 1.13
CA ILE A 200 1.97 4.94 1.53
C ILE A 200 0.62 4.75 2.23
N PHE A 201 -0.27 3.98 1.62
CA PHE A 201 -1.58 3.71 2.19
C PHE A 201 -1.49 3.03 3.55
N ASN A 202 -0.59 2.05 3.71
CA ASN A 202 -0.36 1.37 4.97
C ASN A 202 0.21 2.33 6.03
N LEU A 203 1.17 3.18 5.65
CA LEU A 203 1.73 4.18 6.56
C LEU A 203 0.64 5.14 7.05
N LEU A 204 -0.19 5.67 6.14
CA LEU A 204 -1.29 6.57 6.48
C LEU A 204 -2.33 5.89 7.39
N GLN A 205 -2.70 4.65 7.11
CA GLN A 205 -3.60 3.88 7.96
C GLN A 205 -3.03 3.67 9.36
N GLN A 206 -1.73 3.37 9.47
CA GLN A 206 -1.07 3.14 10.75
C GLN A 206 -0.94 4.43 11.56
N VAL A 207 -0.54 5.54 10.93
CA VAL A 207 -0.50 6.86 11.57
C VAL A 207 -1.89 7.25 12.06
N ARG A 208 -2.94 7.04 11.25
CA ARG A 208 -4.33 7.27 11.67
C ARG A 208 -4.72 6.41 12.87
N ALA A 209 -4.43 5.12 12.85
CA ALA A 209 -4.76 4.21 13.95
C ALA A 209 -4.06 4.64 15.26
N ILE A 210 -2.82 5.12 15.17
CA ILE A 210 -2.07 5.60 16.33
C ILE A 210 -2.62 6.94 16.82
N ALA A 211 -2.95 7.86 15.91
CA ALA A 211 -3.60 9.12 16.25
C ALA A 211 -4.93 8.89 16.99
N LEU A 212 -5.77 7.96 16.51
CA LEU A 212 -7.03 7.60 17.17
C LEU A 212 -6.81 6.96 18.54
N LYS A 213 -5.83 6.05 18.69
CA LYS A 213 -5.47 5.47 19.98
C LYS A 213 -4.96 6.49 20.99
N ASN A 214 -4.30 7.54 20.52
CA ASN A 214 -3.73 8.58 21.36
C ASN A 214 -4.66 9.80 21.54
N GLN A 215 -5.81 9.82 20.87
CA GLN A 215 -6.77 10.93 20.94
C GLN A 215 -7.25 11.18 22.38
N ASN A 216 -7.40 10.11 23.18
CA ASN A 216 -7.83 10.19 24.58
C ASN A 216 -6.66 10.27 25.57
N LYS A 217 -5.41 10.35 25.09
CA LYS A 217 -4.21 10.46 25.95
C LYS A 217 -3.70 11.90 26.06
N ARG A 218 -4.15 12.79 25.18
CA ARG A 218 -3.81 14.21 25.28
C ARG A 218 -4.69 14.82 26.35
N ILE A 219 -4.09 15.16 27.48
CA ILE A 219 -4.74 15.95 28.52
C ILE A 219 -5.04 17.32 27.91
N ASP A 220 -6.32 17.64 27.80
CA ASP A 220 -6.82 18.93 27.31
C ASP A 220 -7.88 19.44 28.28
N PHE A 221 -7.51 20.42 29.11
CA PHE A 221 -8.39 21.02 30.09
C PHE A 221 -9.39 22.02 29.47
N ASP A 222 -9.27 22.35 28.18
CA ASP A 222 -10.22 23.21 27.47
C ASP A 222 -11.44 22.46 26.94
N SER A 223 -11.29 21.15 26.71
CA SER A 223 -12.31 20.34 26.09
C SER A 223 -12.96 19.41 27.12
N ASP A 224 -14.15 19.79 27.56
CA ASP A 224 -14.95 19.10 28.59
C ASP A 224 -15.27 17.61 28.32
N SER A 225 -15.07 17.16 27.09
CA SER A 225 -15.34 15.79 26.64
C SER A 225 -14.15 14.84 26.81
N PHE A 226 -12.93 15.34 27.08
CA PHE A 226 -11.71 14.52 27.06
C PHE A 226 -11.16 14.16 28.45
N ILE A 227 -11.59 14.84 29.51
CA ILE A 227 -11.12 14.61 30.88
C ILE A 227 -12.32 14.26 31.77
N SER A 228 -12.28 13.09 32.40
CA SER A 228 -13.29 12.70 33.38
C SER A 228 -13.04 13.36 34.74
N ASP A 229 -14.06 13.44 35.59
CA ASP A 229 -13.89 14.02 36.94
C ASP A 229 -12.85 13.25 37.79
N ALA A 230 -12.72 11.93 37.56
CA ALA A 230 -11.67 11.13 38.16
C ALA A 230 -10.27 11.55 37.67
N ASP A 231 -10.13 11.91 36.39
CA ASP A 231 -8.86 12.40 35.85
C ASP A 231 -8.49 13.77 36.42
N TYR A 232 -9.45 14.66 36.65
CA TYR A 232 -9.21 15.93 37.37
C TYR A 232 -8.62 15.69 38.75
N TYR A 233 -9.20 14.76 39.52
CA TYR A 233 -8.71 14.44 40.84
C TYR A 233 -7.33 13.75 40.80
N ASN A 234 -7.11 12.84 39.85
CA ASN A 234 -5.82 12.15 39.72
C ASN A 234 -4.69 13.08 39.26
N LEU A 235 -4.98 14.05 38.39
CA LEU A 235 -3.98 14.95 37.82
C LEU A 235 -3.71 16.16 38.73
N LEU A 236 -4.75 16.70 39.37
CA LEU A 236 -4.68 17.99 40.08
C LEU A 236 -4.97 17.87 41.58
N GLY A 237 -5.49 16.74 42.06
CA GLY A 237 -5.99 16.58 43.43
C GLY A 237 -7.30 17.35 43.71
N LEU A 238 -7.95 17.85 42.66
CA LEU A 238 -9.14 18.70 42.75
C LEU A 238 -10.31 18.07 41.98
N SER A 239 -11.53 18.30 42.46
CA SER A 239 -12.71 18.01 41.65
C SER A 239 -12.80 18.96 40.47
N ARG A 240 -13.47 18.57 39.38
CA ARG A 240 -13.70 19.44 38.23
C ARG A 240 -14.38 20.76 38.62
N GLY A 241 -15.37 20.69 39.52
CA GLY A 241 -16.05 21.89 40.01
C GLY A 241 -15.12 22.85 40.76
N SER A 242 -14.23 22.33 41.61
CA SER A 242 -13.23 23.16 42.31
C SER A 242 -12.22 23.77 41.34
N PHE A 243 -11.82 23.03 40.31
CA PHE A 243 -10.93 23.53 39.27
C PHE A 243 -11.59 24.64 38.44
N ASP A 244 -12.86 24.48 38.08
CA ASP A 244 -13.64 25.50 37.36
C ASP A 244 -13.79 26.78 38.19
N ASP A 245 -14.02 26.63 39.50
CA ASP A 245 -14.11 27.75 40.43
C ASP A 245 -12.79 28.53 40.50
N ILE A 246 -11.64 27.84 40.62
CA ILE A 246 -10.31 28.47 40.58
C ILE A 246 -10.09 29.19 39.25
N CYS A 247 -10.44 28.55 38.13
CA CYS A 247 -10.31 29.16 36.80
C CYS A 247 -11.17 30.44 36.67
N SER A 248 -12.33 30.50 37.33
CA SER A 248 -13.20 31.68 37.27
C SER A 248 -12.66 32.88 38.06
N HIS A 249 -11.83 32.63 39.08
CA HIS A 249 -11.25 33.67 39.94
C HIS A 249 -9.90 34.22 39.44
N ILE A 250 -9.25 33.55 38.48
CA ILE A 250 -7.95 33.98 37.93
C ILE A 250 -8.18 34.74 36.62
N THR A 251 -8.01 36.07 36.67
CA THR A 251 -8.16 36.97 35.50
C THR A 251 -6.83 37.41 34.89
N ASP A 252 -5.72 37.23 35.60
CA ASP A 252 -4.44 37.86 35.26
C ASP A 252 -3.59 37.05 34.27
N ILE A 253 -3.91 35.77 34.07
CA ILE A 253 -3.22 34.91 33.11
C ILE A 253 -3.85 35.11 31.73
N ARG A 254 -3.06 35.67 30.80
CA ARG A 254 -3.50 35.86 29.41
C ARG A 254 -3.48 34.56 28.63
N ASN A 255 -4.57 34.30 27.91
CA ASN A 255 -4.60 33.27 26.88
C ASN A 255 -3.57 33.59 25.78
N THR A 256 -2.78 32.60 25.40
CA THR A 256 -1.87 32.67 24.26
C THR A 256 -2.36 31.75 23.14
N LYS A 257 -1.77 31.88 21.95
CA LYS A 257 -2.16 31.08 20.78
C LYS A 257 -2.06 29.55 21.00
N ASN A 258 -1.25 29.11 21.95
CA ASN A 258 -0.98 27.70 22.23
C ASN A 258 -1.29 27.26 23.68
N ARG A 259 -1.75 28.17 24.54
CA ARG A 259 -2.15 27.85 25.93
C ARG A 259 -3.34 28.69 26.36
N SER A 260 -4.36 28.02 26.85
CA SER A 260 -5.44 28.64 27.59
C SER A 260 -5.11 28.78 29.08
N LEU A 261 -5.91 29.60 29.77
CA LEU A 261 -5.95 29.71 31.22
C LEU A 261 -6.05 28.33 31.89
N ARG A 262 -7.02 27.51 31.47
CA ARG A 262 -7.28 26.19 32.04
C ARG A 262 -6.08 25.26 31.86
N THR A 263 -5.50 25.25 30.66
CA THR A 263 -4.30 24.46 30.38
C THR A 263 -3.08 24.96 31.18
N CYS A 264 -2.96 26.26 31.46
CA CYS A 264 -1.90 26.82 32.30
C CYS A 264 -2.05 26.51 33.80
N ILE A 265 -3.29 26.34 34.28
CA ILE A 265 -3.54 26.01 35.69
C ILE A 265 -3.39 24.50 35.91
N GLY A 266 -3.75 23.69 34.90
CA GLY A 266 -3.68 22.24 34.99
C GLY A 266 -2.32 21.60 34.67
N LEU A 267 -1.32 22.35 34.19
CA LEU A 267 0.02 21.87 33.79
C LEU A 267 1.12 22.83 34.23
#